data_AF-A0A7Y3J5D8-F1
#
_entry.id   AF-A0A7Y3J5D8-F1
#
_cell.length_a   1.000
_cell.length_b   1.000
_cell.length_c   1.000
_cell.angle_alpha   90.00
_cell.angle_beta   90.00
_cell.angle_gamma   90.00
#
_symmetry.space_group_name_H-M   'P 1'
#
loop_
_entity.id
_entity.type
_entity.pdbx_description
1 polymer ?
#
loop_
_entity_poly.entity_id
_entity_poly.type
_entity_poly.pdbx_seq_one_letter_code
_entity_poly.pdbx_strand_id
1 'polypeptide(L)'
;MRRQESVTRRAATPTPRGAPFIVLLGALLAMAPLSALAQTSPFMTGATALQANLLAWLTPIAIILIMVLGAMAMANRMSWGWVIGAILGIAIAFGAPQIVTWVRGMFGV
;
A
#
# COMPACT_ATOMS: atom_id res chain seq x y z
N MET A 1 48.29 19.19 -62.22
CA MET A 1 47.84 17.80 -62.00
C MET A 1 48.78 17.09 -61.02
N ARG A 2 48.42 16.98 -59.73
CA ARG A 2 48.63 15.80 -58.84
C ARG A 2 48.38 16.14 -57.36
N ARG A 3 47.40 15.42 -56.80
CA ARG A 3 47.28 14.94 -55.40
C ARG A 3 47.19 15.96 -54.27
N GLN A 4 45.96 16.44 -54.10
CA GLN A 4 45.33 16.77 -52.82
C GLN A 4 44.94 15.46 -52.11
N GLU A 5 45.88 14.77 -51.46
CA GLU A 5 45.54 13.59 -50.62
C GLU A 5 46.49 13.54 -49.43
N SER A 6 45.94 13.17 -48.27
CA SER A 6 46.62 12.97 -46.97
C SER A 6 46.77 14.28 -46.17
N VAL A 7 46.17 14.50 -45.00
CA VAL A 7 45.62 13.60 -43.98
C VAL A 7 44.58 14.40 -43.18
N THR A 8 43.33 14.44 -43.64
CA THR A 8 42.22 14.88 -42.80
C THR A 8 41.83 13.71 -41.90
N ARG A 9 42.60 13.46 -40.83
CA ARG A 9 42.21 12.55 -39.75
C ARG A 9 40.93 13.11 -39.13
N ARG A 10 39.79 12.64 -39.63
CA ARG A 10 38.50 12.80 -38.95
C ARG A 10 38.67 12.11 -37.61
N ALA A 11 38.77 12.90 -36.54
CA ALA A 11 38.62 12.42 -35.18
C ALA A 11 37.26 11.71 -35.13
N ALA A 12 37.28 10.38 -35.09
CA ALA A 12 36.10 9.59 -34.86
C ALA A 12 35.61 9.96 -33.46
N THR A 13 34.56 10.77 -33.38
CA THR A 13 33.78 10.89 -32.15
C THR A 13 33.31 9.49 -31.80
N PRO A 14 33.73 8.91 -30.65
CA PRO A 14 33.20 7.63 -30.23
C PRO A 14 31.72 7.84 -29.97
N THR A 15 30.87 7.40 -30.90
CA THR A 15 29.45 7.29 -30.67
C THR A 15 29.27 6.26 -29.56
N PRO A 16 28.77 6.66 -28.38
CA PRO A 16 28.59 5.71 -27.28
C PRO A 16 27.47 4.76 -27.70
N ARG A 17 27.84 3.53 -28.10
CA ARG A 17 26.90 2.48 -28.54
C ARG A 17 25.90 2.05 -27.45
N GLY A 18 26.08 2.54 -26.20
CA GLY A 18 25.17 2.35 -25.06
C GLY A 18 24.39 3.60 -24.63
N ALA A 19 24.55 4.75 -25.32
CA ALA A 19 23.87 6.00 -24.96
C ALA A 19 22.33 5.91 -24.86
N PRO A 20 21.59 5.24 -25.78
CA PRO A 20 20.14 5.29 -25.71
C PRO A 20 19.59 4.56 -24.48
N PHE A 21 20.23 3.47 -24.05
CA PHE A 21 19.81 2.69 -22.89
C PHE A 21 20.05 3.45 -21.58
N ILE A 22 21.21 4.11 -21.45
CA ILE A 22 21.55 4.92 -20.26
C ILE A 22 20.61 6.13 -20.15
N VAL A 23 20.27 6.77 -21.29
CA VAL A 23 19.33 7.89 -21.33
C VAL A 23 17.91 7.43 -20.98
N LEU A 24 17.47 6.27 -21.48
CA LEU A 24 16.16 5.69 -21.12
C LEU A 24 16.08 5.33 -19.64
N LEU A 25 17.13 4.71 -19.10
CA LEU A 25 17.20 4.33 -17.69
C LEU A 25 17.22 5.58 -16.78
N GLY A 26 17.97 6.61 -17.17
CA GLY A 26 18.00 7.90 -16.48
C GLY A 26 16.65 8.62 -16.52
N ALA A 27 15.96 8.61 -17.67
CA ALA A 27 14.61 9.15 -17.79
C ALA A 27 13.59 8.38 -16.93
N LEU A 28 13.68 7.05 -16.88
CA LEU A 28 12.81 6.22 -16.05
C LEU A 28 13.03 6.50 -14.55
N LEU A 29 14.28 6.64 -14.12
CA LEU A 29 14.65 6.99 -12.74
C LEU A 29 14.23 8.41 -12.36
N ALA A 30 14.28 9.35 -13.31
CA ALA A 30 13.83 10.73 -13.10
C ALA A 30 12.30 10.85 -13.07
N MET A 31 11.57 9.97 -13.75
CA MET A 31 10.10 9.92 -13.74
C MET A 31 9.53 9.10 -12.57
N ALA A 32 10.32 8.22 -11.94
CA ALA A 32 9.93 7.46 -10.75
C ALA A 32 9.44 8.31 -9.55
N PRO A 33 10.07 9.46 -9.19
CA PRO A 33 9.55 10.30 -8.13
C PRO A 33 8.25 11.02 -8.52
N LEU A 34 8.02 11.31 -9.81
CA LEU A 34 6.77 11.95 -10.25
C LEU A 34 5.56 11.02 -10.10
N SER A 35 5.72 9.72 -10.31
CA SER A 35 4.68 8.72 -10.02
C SER A 35 4.41 8.57 -8.52
N ALA A 36 5.42 8.71 -7.66
CA ALA A 36 5.25 8.71 -6.20
C ALA A 36 4.51 9.98 -5.70
N LEU A 37 4.78 11.14 -6.30
CA LEU A 37 4.09 12.40 -5.99
C LEU A 37 2.66 12.43 -6.57
N ALA A 38 2.41 11.80 -7.73
CA ALA A 38 1.08 11.71 -8.35
C ALA A 38 0.10 10.79 -7.61
N GLN A 39 0.59 9.84 -6.80
CA GLN A 39 -0.26 8.91 -6.03
C GLN A 39 -0.83 9.50 -4.74
N THR A 40 -0.37 10.68 -4.32
CA THR A 40 -0.79 11.27 -3.04
C THR A 40 -1.85 12.33 -3.28
N SER A 41 -3.08 11.90 -3.55
CA SER A 41 -4.23 12.81 -3.48
C SER A 41 -4.42 13.24 -2.02
N PRO A 42 -4.46 14.54 -1.70
CA PRO A 42 -4.64 15.00 -0.31
C PRO A 42 -5.95 14.53 0.33
N PHE A 43 -6.97 14.20 -0.47
CA PHE A 43 -8.20 13.56 0.01
C PHE A 43 -8.00 12.09 0.38
N MET A 44 -7.15 11.37 -0.36
CA MET A 44 -6.78 10.00 -0.01
C MET A 44 -5.99 9.99 1.29
N THR A 45 -5.01 10.90 1.44
CA THR A 45 -4.25 11.02 2.69
C THR A 45 -5.15 11.35 3.88
N GLY A 46 -6.09 12.29 3.72
CA GLY A 46 -7.07 12.62 4.76
C GLY A 46 -8.03 11.47 5.08
N ALA A 47 -8.56 10.78 4.07
CA ALA A 47 -9.46 9.64 4.23
C ALA A 47 -8.78 8.46 4.94
N THR A 48 -7.52 8.16 4.57
CA THR A 48 -6.73 7.12 5.24
C THR A 48 -6.42 7.50 6.68
N ALA A 49 -6.10 8.76 6.96
CA ALA A 49 -5.88 9.23 8.32
C ALA A 49 -7.14 9.10 9.19
N LEU A 50 -8.32 9.44 8.66
CA LEU A 50 -9.59 9.32 9.38
C LEU A 50 -9.96 7.84 9.63
N GLN A 51 -9.76 6.99 8.64
CA GLN A 51 -9.95 5.54 8.78
C GLN A 51 -9.02 4.95 9.85
N ALA A 52 -7.74 5.29 9.83
CA ALA A 52 -6.76 4.80 10.80
C ALA A 52 -7.11 5.25 12.23
N ASN A 53 -7.51 6.51 12.40
CA ASN A 53 -7.97 7.01 13.68
C ASN A 53 -9.22 6.25 14.15
N LEU A 54 -10.22 6.05 13.29
CA LEU A 54 -11.42 5.29 13.64
C LEU A 54 -11.09 3.86 14.08
N LEU A 55 -10.26 3.13 13.31
CA LEU A 55 -9.85 1.77 13.63
C LEU A 55 -9.09 1.69 14.96
N ALA A 56 -8.27 2.69 15.29
CA ALA A 56 -7.52 2.74 16.54
C ALA A 56 -8.44 2.80 17.78
N TRP A 57 -9.61 3.44 17.68
CA TRP A 57 -10.61 3.47 18.74
C TRP A 57 -11.56 2.28 18.70
N LEU A 58 -11.92 1.82 17.50
CA LEU A 58 -12.96 0.80 17.34
C LEU A 58 -12.44 -0.60 17.71
N THR A 59 -11.15 -0.87 17.50
CA THR A 59 -10.49 -2.13 17.92
C THR A 59 -10.61 -2.44 19.42
N PRO A 60 -10.21 -1.55 20.36
CA PRO A 60 -10.38 -1.83 21.78
C PRO A 60 -11.85 -1.92 22.19
N ILE A 61 -12.75 -1.13 21.60
CA ILE A 61 -14.20 -1.21 21.89
C ILE A 61 -14.75 -2.60 21.55
N ALA A 62 -14.40 -3.16 20.39
CA ALA A 62 -14.85 -4.50 20.01
C ALA A 62 -14.33 -5.58 20.93
N ILE A 63 -13.08 -5.46 21.41
CA ILE A 63 -12.53 -6.39 22.40
C ILE A 63 -13.35 -6.34 23.69
N ILE A 64 -13.70 -5.14 24.17
CA ILE A 64 -14.55 -4.99 25.37
C ILE A 64 -15.92 -5.64 25.16
N LEU A 65 -16.55 -5.44 23.99
CA LEU A 65 -17.83 -6.08 23.66
C LEU A 65 -17.74 -7.61 23.74
N ILE A 66 -16.68 -8.20 23.18
CA ILE A 66 -16.44 -9.66 23.25
C ILE A 66 -16.29 -10.11 24.70
N MET A 67 -15.58 -9.36 25.54
CA MET A 67 -15.41 -9.69 26.96
C MET A 67 -16.73 -9.65 27.73
N VAL A 68 -17.59 -8.67 27.45
CA VAL A 68 -18.93 -8.56 28.05
C VAL A 68 -19.84 -9.71 27.58
N LEU A 69 -19.80 -10.05 26.28
CA LEU A 69 -20.54 -11.21 25.75
C LEU A 69 -20.06 -12.52 26.38
N GLY A 70 -18.75 -12.68 26.60
CA GLY A 70 -18.18 -13.83 27.30
C GLY A 70 -18.67 -13.93 28.75
N ALA A 71 -18.73 -12.80 29.47
CA ALA A 71 -19.29 -12.75 30.83
C ALA A 71 -20.79 -13.10 30.87
N MET A 72 -21.58 -12.62 29.89
CA MET A 72 -23.00 -12.98 29.77
C MET A 72 -23.22 -14.44 29.39
N ALA A 73 -22.28 -15.04 28.64
CA ALA A 73 -22.27 -16.48 28.37
C ALA A 73 -22.05 -17.31 29.64
N MET A 74 -21.14 -16.88 30.52
CA MET A 74 -20.94 -17.53 31.82
C MET A 74 -22.14 -17.40 32.76
N ALA A 75 -22.89 -16.29 32.66
CA ALA A 75 -24.16 -16.12 33.37
C ALA A 75 -25.30 -17.03 32.85
N ASN A 76 -25.03 -17.86 31.82
CA ASN A 76 -25.98 -18.76 31.17
C ASN A 76 -27.24 -18.05 30.63
N ARG A 77 -27.14 -16.74 30.34
CA ARG A 77 -28.21 -15.88 29.81
C ARG A 77 -27.97 -15.50 28.34
N MET A 78 -27.12 -16.25 27.64
CA MET A 78 -26.73 -15.93 26.27
C MET A 78 -27.83 -16.30 25.27
N SER A 79 -28.51 -15.31 24.72
CA SER A 79 -29.34 -15.53 23.53
C SER A 79 -28.45 -15.64 22.30
N TRP A 80 -28.74 -16.63 21.44
CA TRP A 80 -28.11 -16.77 20.13
C TRP A 80 -28.21 -15.50 19.27
N GLY A 81 -29.26 -14.69 19.47
CA GLY A 81 -29.41 -13.40 18.80
C GLY A 81 -28.29 -12.41 19.16
N TRP A 82 -27.81 -12.41 20.41
CA TRP A 82 -26.69 -11.54 20.83
C TRP A 82 -25.37 -11.98 20.19
N VAL A 83 -25.14 -13.29 20.06
CA VAL A 83 -23.93 -13.82 19.39
C VAL A 83 -23.93 -13.45 17.92
N ILE A 84 -25.05 -13.66 17.22
CA ILE A 84 -25.19 -13.32 15.79
C ILE A 84 -25.05 -11.81 15.58
N GLY A 85 -25.67 -11.00 16.43
CA GLY A 85 -25.55 -9.54 16.41
C GLY A 85 -24.11 -9.07 16.62
N ALA A 86 -23.36 -9.72 17.51
CA ALA A 86 -21.95 -9.41 17.73
C ALA A 86 -21.07 -9.76 16.52
N ILE A 87 -21.27 -10.93 15.91
CA ILE A 87 -20.53 -11.35 14.72
C ILE A 87 -20.79 -10.39 13.56
N LEU A 88 -22.06 -10.06 13.28
CA LEU A 88 -22.43 -9.11 12.25
C LEU A 88 -21.91 -7.70 12.55
N GLY A 89 -22.00 -7.25 13.81
CA GLY A 89 -21.51 -5.95 14.24
C GLY A 89 -19.99 -5.79 14.01
N ILE A 90 -19.20 -6.81 14.36
CA ILE A 90 -17.75 -6.83 14.13
C ILE A 90 -17.46 -6.86 12.61
N ALA A 91 -18.18 -7.68 11.85
CA ALA A 91 -18.00 -7.75 10.40
C ALA A 91 -18.25 -6.40 9.69
N ILE A 92 -19.28 -5.68 10.11
CA ILE A 92 -19.63 -4.36 9.57
C ILE A 92 -18.64 -3.28 10.02
N ALA A 93 -18.21 -3.31 11.28
CA ALA A 93 -17.42 -2.22 11.85
C ALA A 93 -15.95 -2.23 11.40
N PHE A 94 -15.37 -3.40 11.11
CA PHE A 94 -13.97 -3.52 10.70
C PHE A 94 -13.79 -3.71 9.19
N GLY A 95 -14.79 -4.25 8.50
CA GLY A 95 -14.72 -4.54 7.08
C GLY A 95 -13.64 -5.58 6.71
N ALA A 96 -13.50 -5.82 5.40
CA ALA A 96 -12.61 -6.87 4.88
C ALA A 96 -11.11 -6.67 5.19
N PRO A 97 -10.49 -5.48 5.03
CA PRO A 97 -9.04 -5.33 5.15
C PRO A 97 -8.49 -5.67 6.55
N GLN A 98 -9.21 -5.27 7.59
CA GLN A 98 -8.81 -5.50 8.98
C GLN A 98 -8.90 -6.98 9.35
N ILE A 99 -10.00 -7.64 8.97
CA ILE A 99 -10.20 -9.07 9.24
C ILE A 99 -9.14 -9.90 8.52
N VAL A 100 -8.88 -9.60 7.24
CA VAL A 100 -7.83 -10.28 6.46
C VAL A 100 -6.46 -10.11 7.12
N THR A 101 -6.16 -8.92 7.68
CA THR A 101 -4.90 -8.68 8.38
C THR A 101 -4.74 -9.56 9.62
N TRP A 102 -5.80 -9.75 10.42
CA TRP A 102 -5.76 -10.67 11.56
C TRP A 102 -5.60 -12.12 11.15
N VAL A 103 -6.36 -12.54 10.13
CA VAL A 103 -6.28 -13.90 9.57
C VAL A 103 -4.86 -14.17 9.08
N ARG A 104 -4.28 -13.22 8.35
CA ARG A 104 -2.89 -13.27 7.90
C ARG A 104 -1.88 -13.32 9.04
N GLY A 105 -2.09 -12.51 10.08
CA GLY A 105 -1.30 -12.56 11.31
C GLY A 105 -1.35 -13.91 12.03
N MET A 106 -2.50 -14.60 12.00
CA MET A 106 -2.66 -15.95 12.55
C MET A 106 -1.88 -17.00 11.73
N PHE A 107 -1.74 -16.79 10.42
CA PHE A 107 -0.97 -17.65 9.52
C PHE A 107 0.49 -17.21 9.32
N GLY A 108 0.91 -16.08 9.91
CA GLY A 108 2.26 -15.54 9.82
C GLY A 108 2.67 -15.01 8.43
N VAL A 109 1.70 -14.66 7.56
CA VAL A 109 1.92 -14.26 6.15
C VAL A 109 1.47 -12.85 5.79
#